data_AF-D8G988-F1
#
_entry.id   AF-D8G988-F1
#
_cell.length_a   1.000
_cell.length_b   1.000
_cell.length_c   1.000
_cell.angle_alpha   90.00
_cell.angle_beta   90.00
_cell.angle_gamma   90.00
#
_symmetry.space_group_name_H-M   'P 1'
#
loop_
_entity.id
_entity.type
_entity.pdbx_description
1 polymer ?
#
loop_
_entity_poly.entity_id
_entity_poly.type
_entity_poly.pdbx_seq_one_letter_code
_entity_poly.pdbx_strand_id
1 'polypeptide(L)'
;MPGINAAWETIINQSEGRYLNSTELQAMQRYVQTFSVRSKTYELLREKSDSLVTQAMKKFMLVHPDIVQKHSQRCIYDMKMTICITALAILRDDQQFFKECLSLWLANILEAHQKNLPCLKAYCCLEEILKEQLPTAASQLVLPYIDIVLQALDKPAKLMATVQRGAVKV
;
A
#
# COMPACT_ATOMS: atom_id res chain seq x y z
N MET A 1 12.88 -1.63 -18.14
CA MET A 1 12.33 -1.06 -16.89
C MET A 1 10.84 -1.34 -16.88
N PRO A 2 10.24 -1.76 -15.77
CA PRO A 2 8.79 -1.85 -15.71
C PRO A 2 8.20 -0.45 -15.90
N GLY A 3 7.23 -0.34 -16.80
CA GLY A 3 6.58 0.89 -17.20
C GLY A 3 5.69 1.43 -16.09
N ILE A 4 5.13 2.63 -16.33
CA ILE A 4 4.37 3.38 -15.32
C ILE A 4 3.04 2.68 -14.92
N ASN A 5 2.49 1.84 -15.81
CA ASN A 5 1.26 1.11 -15.59
C ASN A 5 1.34 -0.26 -16.29
N ALA A 6 1.26 -1.36 -15.52
CA ALA A 6 1.42 -2.72 -16.04
C ALA A 6 0.27 -3.15 -16.98
N ALA A 7 -0.94 -2.60 -16.81
CA ALA A 7 -2.07 -2.89 -17.68
C ALA A 7 -1.85 -2.32 -19.09
N TRP A 8 -1.24 -1.14 -19.21
CA TRP A 8 -0.87 -0.56 -20.51
C TRP A 8 0.19 -1.40 -21.22
N GLU A 9 1.22 -1.85 -20.52
CA GLU A 9 2.25 -2.72 -21.09
C GLU A 9 1.62 -4.00 -21.63
N THR A 10 0.70 -4.59 -20.86
CA THR A 10 -0.02 -5.81 -21.25
C THR A 10 -0.86 -5.57 -22.50
N ILE A 11 -1.65 -4.48 -22.54
CA ILE A 11 -2.49 -4.11 -23.68
C ILE A 11 -1.65 -3.89 -24.95
N ILE A 12 -0.53 -3.17 -24.84
CA ILE A 12 0.37 -2.90 -25.98
C ILE A 12 1.00 -4.19 -26.50
N ASN A 13 1.54 -5.02 -25.60
CA ASN A 13 2.18 -6.28 -25.97
C ASN A 13 1.18 -7.26 -26.61
N GLN A 14 -0.07 -7.31 -26.13
CA GLN A 14 -1.13 -8.15 -26.69
C GLN A 14 -1.73 -7.62 -28.02
N SER A 15 -1.33 -6.41 -28.43
CA SER A 15 -1.79 -5.78 -29.67
C SER A 15 -0.75 -5.86 -30.79
N GLU A 16 0.29 -6.69 -30.64
CA GLU A 16 1.29 -6.86 -31.69
C GLU A 16 0.64 -7.28 -33.02
N GLY A 17 0.93 -6.54 -34.08
CA GLY A 17 0.37 -6.77 -35.41
C GLY A 17 -1.08 -6.29 -35.62
N ARG A 18 -1.68 -5.58 -34.67
CA ARG A 18 -3.04 -5.01 -34.81
C ARG A 18 -3.19 -3.66 -34.11
N TYR A 19 -4.25 -2.94 -34.47
CA TYR A 19 -4.66 -1.76 -33.70
C TYR A 19 -5.40 -2.16 -32.42
N LEU A 20 -5.38 -1.26 -31.44
CA LEU A 20 -6.18 -1.37 -30.23
C LEU A 20 -7.67 -1.31 -30.59
N ASN A 21 -8.46 -2.18 -29.98
CA ASN A 21 -9.92 -2.10 -30.08
C ASN A 21 -10.48 -1.03 -29.14
N SER A 22 -11.78 -0.73 -29.28
CA SER A 22 -12.45 0.31 -28.49
C SER A 22 -12.37 0.09 -26.98
N THR A 23 -12.40 -1.16 -26.51
CA THR A 23 -12.31 -1.51 -25.08
C THR A 23 -10.91 -1.25 -24.54
N GLU A 24 -9.88 -1.67 -25.27
CA GLU A 24 -8.48 -1.44 -24.91
C GLU A 24 -8.14 0.05 -24.89
N LEU A 25 -8.57 0.80 -25.90
CA LEU A 25 -8.38 2.24 -25.97
C LEU A 25 -9.12 2.97 -24.83
N GLN A 26 -10.34 2.54 -24.50
CA GLN A 26 -11.10 3.11 -23.39
C GLN A 26 -10.39 2.90 -22.04
N ALA A 27 -9.72 1.76 -21.84
CA ALA A 27 -8.93 1.53 -20.63
C ALA A 27 -7.80 2.55 -20.48
N MET A 28 -7.10 2.88 -21.58
CA MET A 28 -6.07 3.92 -21.59
C MET A 28 -6.64 5.31 -21.30
N GLN A 29 -7.79 5.64 -21.90
CA GLN A 29 -8.48 6.92 -21.65
C GLN A 29 -8.88 7.08 -20.18
N ARG A 30 -9.41 6.03 -19.53
CA ARG A 30 -9.78 6.07 -18.11
C ARG A 30 -8.58 6.39 -17.22
N TYR A 31 -7.42 5.79 -17.50
CA TYR A 31 -6.20 6.08 -16.74
C TYR A 31 -5.80 7.56 -16.83
N VAL A 32 -5.86 8.15 -18.02
CA VAL A 32 -5.54 9.57 -18.23
C VAL A 32 -6.56 10.48 -17.53
N GLN A 33 -7.86 10.16 -17.62
CA GLN A 33 -8.92 10.92 -16.98
C GLN A 33 -8.79 10.95 -15.45
N THR A 34 -8.34 9.86 -14.82
CA THR A 34 -8.15 9.80 -13.36
C THR A 34 -6.79 10.32 -12.89
N PHE A 35 -5.84 10.54 -13.81
CA PHE A 35 -4.45 10.88 -13.47
C PHE A 35 -4.33 12.12 -12.58
N SER A 36 -5.09 13.18 -12.87
CA SER A 36 -5.02 14.42 -12.07
C SER A 36 -5.36 14.19 -10.59
N VAL A 37 -6.39 13.39 -10.30
CA VAL A 37 -6.80 13.08 -8.91
C VAL A 37 -5.75 12.20 -8.22
N ARG A 38 -5.19 11.22 -8.94
CA ARG A 38 -4.14 10.33 -8.44
C ARG A 38 -2.84 11.11 -8.15
N SER A 39 -2.44 12.03 -9.02
CA SER A 39 -1.29 12.93 -8.81
C SER A 39 -1.46 13.84 -7.60
N LYS A 40 -2.62 14.50 -7.46
CA LYS A 40 -2.92 15.33 -6.28
C LYS A 40 -2.90 14.53 -4.98
N THR A 41 -3.39 13.30 -5.02
CA THR A 41 -3.35 12.39 -3.86
C THR A 41 -1.92 11.99 -3.52
N TYR A 42 -1.09 11.70 -4.53
CA TYR A 42 0.34 11.43 -4.35
C TYR A 42 1.06 12.62 -3.68
N GLU A 43 0.86 13.84 -4.19
CA GLU A 43 1.46 15.06 -3.65
C GLU A 43 1.03 15.28 -2.20
N LEU A 44 -0.27 15.15 -1.93
CA LEU A 44 -0.83 15.29 -0.59
C LEU A 44 -0.21 14.29 0.40
N LEU A 45 -0.08 13.02 0.00
CA LEU A 45 0.53 11.99 0.84
C LEU A 45 2.01 12.27 1.09
N ARG A 46 2.76 12.71 0.06
CA ARG A 46 4.17 13.07 0.17
C ARG A 46 4.36 14.23 1.15
N GLU A 47 3.52 15.26 1.07
CA GLU A 47 3.61 16.44 1.93
C GLU A 47 3.18 16.16 3.37
N LYS A 48 2.12 15.35 3.56
CA LYS A 48 1.53 15.11 4.88
C LYS A 48 2.07 13.88 5.60
N SER A 49 2.86 13.03 4.96
CA SER A 49 3.33 11.74 5.51
C SER A 49 3.84 11.86 6.94
N ASP A 50 4.73 12.83 7.19
CA ASP A 50 5.34 13.05 8.50
C ASP A 50 4.30 13.39 9.59
N SER A 51 3.36 14.27 9.26
CA SER A 51 2.30 14.69 10.18
C SER A 51 1.30 13.57 10.45
N LEU A 52 0.90 12.83 9.42
CA LEU A 52 -0.02 11.70 9.53
C LEU A 52 0.56 10.60 10.42
N VAL A 53 1.81 10.20 10.16
CA VAL A 53 2.49 9.16 10.96
C VAL A 53 2.72 9.63 12.39
N THR A 54 3.12 10.89 12.59
CA THR A 54 3.30 11.43 13.95
C THR A 54 2.00 11.37 14.75
N GLN A 55 0.87 11.70 14.14
CA GLN A 55 -0.43 11.67 14.83
C GLN A 55 -0.93 10.24 15.05
N ALA A 56 -0.68 9.32 14.12
CA ALA A 56 -0.95 7.90 14.31
C ALA A 56 -0.15 7.32 15.48
N MET A 57 1.14 7.68 15.59
CA MET A 57 2.00 7.26 16.70
C MET A 57 1.57 7.86 18.04
N LYS A 58 1.07 9.10 18.07
CA LYS A 58 0.49 9.68 19.29
C LYS A 58 -0.72 8.87 19.76
N LYS A 59 -1.63 8.48 18.85
CA LYS A 59 -2.76 7.60 19.19
C LYS A 59 -2.27 6.23 19.67
N PHE A 60 -1.30 5.64 18.97
CA PHE A 60 -0.78 4.31 19.30
C PHE A 60 -0.07 4.28 20.67
N MET A 61 0.65 5.34 21.04
CA MET A 61 1.31 5.48 22.33
C MET A 61 0.35 5.42 23.52
N LEU A 62 -0.91 5.85 23.35
CA LEU A 62 -1.93 5.75 24.40
C LEU A 62 -2.35 4.30 24.68
N VAL A 63 -2.19 3.40 23.70
CA VAL A 63 -2.63 2.00 23.80
C VAL A 63 -1.46 1.07 24.08
N HIS A 64 -0.27 1.36 23.53
CA HIS A 64 0.93 0.52 23.64
C HIS A 64 2.19 1.35 23.94
N PRO A 65 2.28 2.02 25.11
CA PRO A 65 3.39 2.92 25.44
C PRO A 65 4.74 2.18 25.52
N ASP A 66 4.75 0.94 26.00
CA ASP A 66 5.93 0.09 26.13
C ASP A 66 6.58 -0.23 24.77
N ILE A 67 5.75 -0.43 23.74
CA ILE A 67 6.20 -0.71 22.38
C ILE A 67 6.71 0.55 21.72
N VAL A 68 6.01 1.68 21.87
CA VAL A 68 6.46 2.96 21.31
C VAL A 68 7.80 3.37 21.91
N GLN A 69 8.01 3.19 23.21
CA GLN A 69 9.27 3.51 23.86
C GLN A 69 10.46 2.73 23.28
N LYS A 70 10.25 1.46 22.89
CA LYS A 70 11.33 0.58 22.39
C LYS A 70 11.48 0.60 20.87
N HIS A 71 10.41 0.83 20.12
CA HIS A 71 10.36 0.57 18.67
C HIS A 71 9.80 1.73 17.84
N SER A 72 9.60 2.92 18.41
CA SER A 72 9.02 4.10 17.72
C SER A 72 9.68 4.42 16.38
N GLN A 73 11.02 4.48 16.34
CA GLN A 73 11.74 4.81 15.11
C GLN A 73 11.43 3.84 13.97
N ARG A 74 11.40 2.54 14.28
CA ARG A 74 11.08 1.50 13.28
C ARG A 74 9.63 1.60 12.83
N CYS A 75 8.70 1.76 13.77
CA CYS A 75 7.27 1.89 13.45
C CYS A 75 6.99 3.12 12.58
N ILE A 76 7.63 4.26 12.87
CA ILE A 76 7.54 5.49 12.07
C ILE A 76 8.07 5.24 10.66
N TYR A 77 9.27 4.66 10.54
CA TYR A 77 9.85 4.32 9.23
C TYR A 77 8.90 3.44 8.42
N ASP A 78 8.37 2.40 9.07
CA ASP A 78 7.52 1.40 8.42
C ASP A 78 6.20 2.01 7.92
N MET A 79 5.55 2.87 8.73
CA MET A 79 4.36 3.61 8.32
C MET A 79 4.63 4.58 7.17
N LYS A 80 5.75 5.33 7.21
CA LYS A 80 6.12 6.25 6.12
C LYS A 80 6.39 5.49 4.83
N MET A 81 7.06 4.34 4.90
CA MET A 81 7.27 3.48 3.74
C MET A 81 5.95 2.96 3.18
N THR A 82 5.02 2.56 4.04
CA THR A 82 3.67 2.16 3.61
C THR A 82 2.99 3.29 2.83
N ILE A 83 2.96 4.51 3.38
CA ILE A 83 2.38 5.69 2.71
C ILE A 83 3.05 5.97 1.36
N CYS A 84 4.38 5.87 1.30
CA CYS A 84 5.15 6.08 0.07
C CYS A 84 4.77 5.07 -1.01
N ILE A 85 4.74 3.78 -0.68
CA ILE A 85 4.37 2.71 -1.62
C ILE A 85 2.90 2.86 -2.04
N THR A 86 2.00 3.23 -1.13
CA THR A 86 0.60 3.54 -1.44
C THR A 86 0.49 4.70 -2.45
N ALA A 87 1.22 5.79 -2.23
CA ALA A 87 1.21 6.93 -3.14
C ALA A 87 1.68 6.53 -4.55
N LEU A 88 2.75 5.73 -4.64
CA LEU A 88 3.24 5.22 -5.92
C LEU A 88 2.23 4.31 -6.60
N ALA A 89 1.59 3.39 -5.86
CA ALA A 89 0.57 2.49 -6.41
C ALA A 89 -0.65 3.25 -6.95
N ILE A 90 -1.10 4.29 -6.23
CA ILE A 90 -2.15 5.20 -6.69
C ILE A 90 -1.73 5.89 -8.00
N LEU A 91 -0.52 6.44 -8.06
CA LEU A 91 -0.03 7.11 -9.27
C LEU A 91 0.09 6.15 -10.47
N ARG A 92 0.38 4.88 -10.20
CA ARG A 92 0.45 3.81 -11.21
C ARG A 92 -0.90 3.21 -11.58
N ASP A 93 -1.95 3.45 -10.80
CA ASP A 93 -3.24 2.73 -10.87
C ASP A 93 -3.04 1.21 -10.80
N ASP A 94 -2.15 0.78 -9.91
CA ASP A 94 -1.58 -0.56 -9.92
C ASP A 94 -1.54 -1.14 -8.50
N GLN A 95 -2.64 -1.79 -8.12
CA GLN A 95 -2.74 -2.47 -6.82
C GLN A 95 -1.80 -3.69 -6.73
N GLN A 96 -1.47 -4.30 -7.86
CA GLN A 96 -0.59 -5.47 -7.88
C GLN A 96 0.84 -5.08 -7.52
N PHE A 97 1.33 -3.96 -8.08
CA PHE A 97 2.59 -3.35 -7.66
C PHE A 97 2.64 -3.11 -6.14
N PHE A 98 1.56 -2.60 -5.54
CA PHE A 98 1.52 -2.42 -4.08
C PHE A 98 1.68 -3.74 -3.34
N LYS A 99 0.96 -4.79 -3.75
CA LYS A 99 1.03 -6.11 -3.10
C LYS A 99 2.40 -6.74 -3.22
N GLU A 100 3.10 -6.55 -4.33
CA GLU A 100 4.45 -7.05 -4.55
C GLU A 100 5.47 -6.30 -3.68
N CYS A 101 5.43 -4.96 -3.69
CA CYS A 101 6.26 -4.15 -2.79
C CYS A 101 5.96 -4.45 -1.33
N LEU A 102 4.68 -4.58 -0.97
CA LEU A 102 4.25 -4.97 0.36
C LEU A 102 4.76 -6.38 0.68
N SER A 103 4.67 -7.38 -0.19
CA SER A 103 5.18 -8.73 0.09
C SER A 103 6.68 -8.75 0.40
N LEU A 104 7.48 -8.04 -0.42
CA LEU A 104 8.92 -7.89 -0.22
C LEU A 104 9.24 -7.17 1.10
N TRP A 105 8.45 -6.17 1.45
CA TRP A 105 8.68 -5.33 2.62
C TRP A 105 8.08 -5.93 3.92
N LEU A 106 6.92 -6.55 3.84
CA LEU A 106 6.14 -7.19 4.90
C LEU A 106 6.84 -8.45 5.42
N ALA A 107 7.62 -9.16 4.59
CA ALA A 107 8.50 -10.22 5.07
C ALA A 107 9.42 -9.71 6.20
N ASN A 108 9.97 -8.49 6.09
CA ASN A 108 10.82 -7.90 7.12
C ASN A 108 10.03 -7.42 8.36
N ILE A 109 8.75 -7.11 8.23
CA ILE A 109 7.87 -6.71 9.35
C ILE A 109 7.40 -7.94 10.11
N LEU A 110 7.07 -9.00 9.38
CA LEU A 110 6.50 -10.22 9.89
C LEU A 110 7.56 -11.20 10.40
N GLU A 111 8.80 -11.19 9.92
CA GLU A 111 9.89 -12.03 10.45
C GLU A 111 10.06 -11.87 11.99
N ALA A 112 9.57 -10.76 12.56
CA ALA A 112 9.31 -10.60 13.99
C ALA A 112 8.01 -11.30 14.49
N HIS A 113 7.77 -12.54 14.04
CA HIS A 113 6.48 -13.29 14.00
C HIS A 113 5.79 -13.60 15.36
N GLN A 114 6.20 -12.96 16.46
CA GLN A 114 5.56 -13.05 17.77
C GLN A 114 4.78 -11.77 18.16
N LYS A 115 4.66 -10.77 17.27
CA LYS A 115 4.07 -9.44 17.59
C LYS A 115 3.03 -8.91 16.58
N ASN A 116 2.17 -9.75 16.02
CA ASN A 116 1.18 -9.31 15.02
C ASN A 116 0.15 -8.31 15.57
N LEU A 117 -0.29 -8.46 16.82
CA LEU A 117 -1.39 -7.65 17.35
C LEU A 117 -1.04 -6.17 17.56
N PRO A 118 0.12 -5.80 18.13
CA PRO A 118 0.49 -4.39 18.24
C PRO A 118 0.78 -3.72 16.90
N CYS A 119 1.36 -4.44 15.94
CA CYS A 119 1.57 -3.92 14.59
C CYS A 119 0.22 -3.62 13.93
N LEU A 120 -0.72 -4.57 13.98
CA LEU A 120 -2.09 -4.38 13.50
C LEU A 120 -2.72 -3.15 14.16
N LYS A 121 -2.61 -3.01 15.49
CA LYS A 121 -3.18 -1.87 16.21
C LYS A 121 -2.55 -0.54 15.80
N ALA A 122 -1.24 -0.50 15.55
CA ALA A 122 -0.57 0.69 15.05
C ALA A 122 -1.11 1.10 13.66
N TYR A 123 -1.34 0.15 12.77
CA TYR A 123 -1.95 0.41 11.46
C TYR A 123 -3.42 0.80 11.52
N CYS A 124 -4.20 0.28 12.49
CA CYS A 124 -5.55 0.80 12.75
C CYS A 124 -5.50 2.28 13.16
N CYS A 125 -4.55 2.68 14.03
CA CYS A 125 -4.38 4.09 14.38
C CYS A 125 -4.01 4.95 13.15
N LEU A 126 -3.20 4.42 12.23
CA LEU A 126 -2.89 5.10 10.97
C LEU A 126 -4.14 5.24 10.09
N GLU A 127 -4.93 4.17 9.93
CA GLU A 127 -6.18 4.18 9.17
C GLU A 127 -7.16 5.25 9.68
N GLU A 128 -7.35 5.35 11.00
CA GLU A 128 -8.19 6.38 11.62
C GLU A 128 -7.70 7.79 11.27
N ILE A 129 -6.39 8.06 11.41
CA ILE A 129 -5.80 9.37 11.08
C ILE A 129 -5.98 9.71 9.60
N LEU A 130 -5.83 8.73 8.71
CA LEU A 130 -6.06 8.93 7.28
C LEU A 130 -7.52 9.29 6.99
N LYS A 131 -8.49 8.62 7.64
CA LYS A 131 -9.92 8.94 7.53
C LYS A 131 -10.25 10.34 8.04
N GLU A 132 -9.62 10.76 9.14
CA GLU A 132 -9.88 12.04 9.79
C GLU A 132 -9.27 13.24 9.02
N GLN A 133 -8.11 13.07 8.37
CA GLN A 133 -7.30 14.20 7.89
C GLN A 133 -7.16 14.32 6.38
N LEU A 134 -7.42 13.24 5.65
CA LEU A 134 -7.42 13.29 4.19
C LEU A 134 -8.80 13.73 3.68
N PRO A 135 -8.86 14.57 2.63
CA PRO A 135 -10.10 14.85 1.93
C PRO A 135 -10.72 13.56 1.40
N THR A 136 -12.05 13.51 1.31
CA THR A 136 -12.81 12.30 0.90
C THR A 136 -12.28 11.65 -0.37
N ALA A 137 -11.95 12.45 -1.41
CA ALA A 137 -11.43 11.94 -2.67
C ALA A 137 -10.08 11.23 -2.53
N ALA A 138 -9.20 11.74 -1.65
CA ALA A 138 -7.92 11.11 -1.36
C ALA A 138 -8.13 9.85 -0.50
N SER A 139 -8.98 9.92 0.54
CA SER A 139 -9.30 8.76 1.38
C SER A 139 -9.84 7.58 0.58
N GLN A 140 -10.73 7.83 -0.39
CA GLN A 140 -11.26 6.80 -1.28
C GLN A 140 -10.19 6.06 -2.09
N LEU A 141 -9.09 6.74 -2.45
CA LEU A 141 -7.97 6.13 -3.15
C LEU A 141 -6.99 5.44 -2.20
N VAL A 142 -6.83 5.95 -0.98
CA VAL A 142 -5.80 5.50 -0.03
C VAL A 142 -6.24 4.30 0.80
N LEU A 143 -7.46 4.33 1.34
CA LEU A 143 -7.93 3.33 2.30
C LEU A 143 -7.91 1.89 1.76
N PRO A 144 -8.24 1.61 0.49
CA PRO A 144 -8.13 0.25 -0.04
C PRO A 144 -6.72 -0.35 0.09
N TYR A 145 -5.67 0.46 0.07
CA TYR A 145 -4.29 -0.02 0.27
C TYR A 145 -3.97 -0.28 1.75
N ILE A 146 -4.52 0.52 2.66
CA ILE A 146 -4.38 0.30 4.10
C ILE A 146 -5.12 -0.97 4.51
N ASP A 147 -6.30 -1.23 3.94
CA ASP A 147 -7.05 -2.47 4.16
C ASP A 147 -6.24 -3.71 3.77
N ILE A 148 -5.47 -3.65 2.68
CA ILE A 148 -4.57 -4.74 2.29
C ILE A 148 -3.51 -5.00 3.38
N VAL A 149 -2.93 -3.95 3.95
CA VAL A 149 -1.94 -4.05 5.03
C VAL A 149 -2.58 -4.65 6.28
N LEU A 150 -3.76 -4.16 6.68
CA LEU A 150 -4.50 -4.67 7.83
C LEU A 150 -4.84 -6.15 7.66
N GLN A 151 -5.38 -6.55 6.49
CA GLN A 151 -5.68 -7.95 6.19
C GLN A 151 -4.43 -8.83 6.19
N ALA A 152 -3.27 -8.28 5.79
CA ALA A 152 -2.03 -9.03 5.80
C ALA A 152 -1.48 -9.23 7.23
N LEU A 153 -1.69 -8.27 8.13
CA LEU A 153 -1.30 -8.34 9.54
C LEU A 153 -2.27 -9.16 10.41
N ASP A 154 -3.55 -9.18 10.05
CA ASP A 154 -4.62 -9.91 10.75
C ASP A 154 -4.55 -11.43 10.50
N LYS A 155 -3.97 -11.86 9.37
CA LYS A 155 -3.84 -13.28 9.07
C LYS A 155 -2.87 -13.97 10.04
N PRO A 156 -3.22 -15.16 10.57
CA PRO A 156 -2.30 -15.94 11.37
C PRO A 156 -1.12 -16.42 10.50
N ALA A 157 0.09 -16.36 11.06
CA ALA A 157 1.38 -16.63 10.40
C ALA A 157 1.47 -17.94 9.58
N LYS A 158 0.54 -18.89 9.79
CA LYS A 158 0.58 -20.23 9.19
C LYS A 158 0.06 -20.32 7.74
N LEU A 159 -0.49 -19.25 7.15
CA LEU A 159 -1.04 -19.28 5.78
C LEU A 159 -0.08 -18.78 4.68
N MET A 160 0.97 -18.04 5.04
CA MET A 160 1.93 -17.48 4.07
C MET A 160 3.08 -18.45 3.73
N ALA A 161 3.42 -19.37 4.65
CA ALA A 161 4.47 -20.37 4.46
C ALA A 161 4.10 -21.49 3.45
N THR A 162 2.81 -21.67 3.15
CA THR A 162 2.34 -22.71 2.22
C THR A 162 2.51 -22.28 0.75
N VAL A 163 2.53 -20.98 0.47
CA VAL A 163 2.69 -20.46 -0.91
C VAL A 163 4.14 -20.56 -1.38
N GLN A 164 5.12 -20.37 -0.49
CA GLN A 164 6.55 -20.52 -0.84
C GLN A 164 6.98 -21.99 -1.04
N ARG A 165 6.25 -22.98 -0.50
CA ARG A 165 6.58 -24.41 -0.69
C ARG A 165 5.92 -25.06 -1.91
N GLY A 166 4.99 -24.37 -2.58
CA GLY A 166 4.31 -24.89 -3.79
C GLY A 166 5.05 -24.61 -5.10
N ALA A 167 5.93 -23.62 -5.14
CA ALA A 167 6.65 -23.19 -6.36
C ALA A 167 8.02 -23.86 -6.55
N VAL A 168 8.41 -24.78 -5.66
CA VAL A 168 9.58 -25.65 -5.84
C VAL A 168 9.13 -27.10 -5.72
N LYS A 169 8.58 -27.62 -6.81
CA LYS A 169 8.72 -29.03 -7.16
C LYS A 169 9.08 -29.11 -8.65
N VAL A 170 10.27 -29.66 -8.87
CA VAL A 170 10.83 -30.13 -10.14
C VAL A 170 9.88 -31.08 -10.83
#